data_AF-A0A231PAV0-F1
#
_entry.id   AF-A0A231PAV0-F1
#
_cell.length_a   1.000
_cell.length_b   1.000
_cell.length_c   1.000
_cell.angle_alpha   90.00
_cell.angle_beta   90.00
_cell.angle_gamma   90.00
#
_symmetry.space_group_name_H-M   'P 1'
#
loop_
_entity.id
_entity.type
_entity.pdbx_description
1 polymer ?
#
loop_
_entity_poly.entity_id
_entity_poly.type
_entity_poly.pdbx_seq_one_letter_code
_entity_poly.pdbx_strand_id
1 'polypeptide(L)'
;MTPPPGWYPDPHAPHLQRWWDGAAWTEHRRTPEAPTVPVPTPPGGGTGRARTVALVAAGAVLVAAIVTGAAVLGSGDDGGAKTRTAPTATASVAPEPPGPTAEESASEPSADDPSVVEDQLNGVTFPLVDGWVRPQYVAQDDVVMTTDGTYDCPGDGTVCRHGLVVSRTVTANDETSPEALAKADISDAAEDAYDRDAIGQKPYGGMESHELVKQGPVAVAGRAGYYVRWRVHTAKGPGGYVQSLVFPSSVGTESPVLVRFVFDAGADGPPLADMDRITKGIRPVGDAGTGGGVGSSIGPTG
;
A
#
# COMPACT_ATOMS: atom_id res chain seq x y z
N MET A 1 7.84 -3.41 37.83
CA MET A 1 6.64 -2.63 38.19
C MET A 1 5.79 -2.53 36.94
N THR A 2 4.52 -2.92 37.02
CA THR A 2 3.59 -2.88 35.88
C THR A 2 3.00 -1.47 35.77
N PRO A 3 2.80 -0.92 34.56
CA PRO A 3 2.20 0.40 34.40
C PRO A 3 0.80 0.47 35.04
N PRO A 4 0.40 1.63 35.61
CA PRO A 4 -0.94 1.80 36.16
C PRO A 4 -2.01 1.71 35.05
N PRO A 5 -3.26 1.38 35.37
CA PRO A 5 -4.35 1.34 34.39
C PRO A 5 -4.49 2.67 33.64
N GLY A 6 -4.62 2.63 32.32
CA GLY A 6 -4.62 3.84 31.50
C GLY A 6 -4.61 3.57 29.99
N TRP A 7 -4.69 4.65 29.22
CA TRP A 7 -4.53 4.63 27.77
C TRP A 7 -3.06 4.74 27.40
N TYR A 8 -2.57 3.78 26.62
CA TYR A 8 -1.19 3.73 26.16
C TYR A 8 -1.18 3.44 24.65
N PRO A 9 -0.08 3.75 23.92
CA PRO A 9 0.04 3.39 22.51
C PRO A 9 -0.20 1.89 22.29
N ASP A 10 -1.03 1.53 21.32
CA ASP A 10 -1.31 0.12 20.99
C ASP A 10 -0.07 -0.51 20.32
N PRO A 11 0.55 -1.55 20.91
CA PRO A 11 1.73 -2.22 20.33
C PRO A 11 1.48 -2.80 18.93
N HIS A 12 0.22 -3.07 18.59
CA HIS A 12 -0.19 -3.63 17.29
C HIS A 12 -0.79 -2.59 16.34
N ALA A 13 -1.00 -1.35 16.81
CA ALA A 13 -1.53 -0.25 16.01
C ALA A 13 -1.04 1.10 16.57
N PRO A 14 0.21 1.51 16.25
CA PRO A 14 0.85 2.67 16.90
C PRO A 14 0.13 4.01 16.73
N HIS A 15 -0.78 4.10 15.76
CA HIS A 15 -1.65 5.25 15.52
C HIS A 15 -2.87 5.31 16.46
N LEU A 16 -3.10 4.28 17.27
CA LEU A 16 -4.18 4.17 18.24
C LEU A 16 -3.62 4.04 19.67
N GLN A 17 -4.47 4.37 20.64
CA GLN A 17 -4.26 4.03 22.04
C GLN A 17 -5.15 2.84 22.41
N ARG A 18 -4.60 1.90 23.17
CA ARG A 18 -5.31 0.75 23.76
C ARG A 18 -5.37 0.92 25.28
N TRP A 19 -6.44 0.46 25.89
CA TRP A 19 -6.61 0.55 27.34
C TRP A 19 -5.94 -0.63 28.06
N TRP A 20 -5.05 -0.32 29.01
CA TRP A 20 -4.45 -1.24 29.96
C TRP A 20 -5.21 -1.20 31.29
N ASP A 21 -5.63 -2.35 31.81
CA ASP A 21 -6.42 -2.41 33.05
C ASP A 21 -5.59 -2.59 34.34
N GLY A 22 -4.25 -2.61 34.23
CA GLY A 22 -3.33 -2.88 35.33
C GLY A 22 -2.75 -4.30 35.31
N ALA A 23 -3.37 -5.25 34.61
CA ALA A 23 -2.93 -6.64 34.49
C ALA A 23 -2.88 -7.14 33.03
N ALA A 24 -3.76 -6.65 32.15
CA ALA A 24 -3.85 -7.02 30.75
C ALA A 24 -4.33 -5.86 29.85
N TRP A 25 -4.08 -6.00 28.54
CA TRP A 25 -4.64 -5.12 27.52
C TRP A 25 -6.09 -5.49 27.24
N THR A 26 -6.99 -4.51 27.25
CA THR A 26 -8.42 -4.72 26.93
C THR A 26 -8.70 -4.43 25.46
N GLU A 27 -9.84 -4.85 24.91
CA GLU A 27 -10.21 -4.56 23.50
C GLU A 27 -10.59 -3.09 23.22
N HIS A 28 -10.64 -2.22 24.24
CA HIS A 28 -10.94 -0.81 24.03
C HIS A 28 -9.78 -0.10 23.33
N ARG A 29 -10.06 0.47 22.15
CA ARG A 29 -9.13 1.25 21.34
C ARG A 29 -9.71 2.64 21.04
N ARG A 30 -8.87 3.65 20.98
CA ARG A 30 -9.25 5.02 20.59
C ARG A 30 -8.15 5.70 19.78
N THR A 31 -8.52 6.65 18.93
CA THR A 31 -7.58 7.58 18.32
C THR A 31 -7.08 8.56 19.39
N PRO A 32 -5.78 8.89 19.45
CA PRO A 32 -5.28 9.96 20.32
C PRO A 32 -6.04 11.25 20.01
N GLU A 33 -6.65 11.85 21.02
CA GLU A 33 -7.32 13.14 20.84
C GLU A 33 -6.27 14.21 20.59
N ALA A 34 -6.35 14.87 19.43
CA ALA A 34 -5.48 15.98 19.11
C ALA A 34 -5.72 17.11 20.13
N PRO A 35 -4.67 17.68 20.75
CA PRO A 35 -4.86 18.82 21.64
C PRO A 35 -5.45 19.99 20.85
N THR A 36 -6.67 20.39 21.20
CA THR A 36 -7.30 21.61 20.70
C THR A 36 -6.47 22.81 21.14
N VAL A 37 -5.68 23.35 20.21
CA VAL A 37 -4.95 24.61 20.41
C VAL A 37 -5.98 25.75 20.41
N PRO A 38 -6.04 26.62 21.44
CA PRO A 38 -6.92 27.76 21.43
C PRO A 38 -6.52 28.73 20.30
N VAL A 39 -7.45 29.04 19.40
CA VAL A 39 -7.26 30.09 18.38
C VAL A 39 -7.24 31.45 19.09
N PRO A 40 -6.20 32.27 18.95
CA PRO A 40 -6.17 33.59 19.57
C PRO A 40 -7.11 34.56 18.83
N THR A 41 -8.00 35.19 19.58
CA THR A 41 -8.85 36.30 19.13
C THR A 41 -7.99 37.53 18.83
N PRO A 42 -8.21 38.25 17.70
CA PRO A 42 -7.48 39.48 17.43
C PRO A 42 -7.93 40.61 18.37
N PRO A 43 -7.03 41.44 18.92
CA PRO A 43 -7.40 42.55 19.78
C PRO A 43 -7.95 43.73 18.96
N GLY A 44 -9.10 44.24 19.40
CA GLY A 44 -9.65 45.50 18.90
C GLY A 44 -8.86 46.72 19.38
N GLY A 45 -8.64 47.67 18.48
CA GLY A 45 -8.09 49.00 18.78
C GLY A 45 -8.30 49.91 17.58
N GLY A 46 -9.04 51.01 17.77
CA GLY A 46 -9.62 51.80 16.69
C GLY A 46 -8.88 53.07 16.25
N THR A 47 -9.57 53.77 15.36
CA THR A 47 -9.46 55.17 14.88
C THR A 47 -8.54 55.46 13.68
N GLY A 48 -9.12 55.96 12.58
CA GLY A 48 -8.38 56.60 11.49
C GLY A 48 -9.04 56.58 10.10
N ARG A 49 -10.05 57.45 9.88
CA ARG A 49 -10.54 58.03 8.61
C ARG A 49 -10.09 57.40 7.26
N ALA A 50 -11.04 56.88 6.47
CA ALA A 50 -11.29 57.33 5.09
C ALA A 50 -12.59 56.71 4.51
N ARG A 51 -13.34 57.55 3.79
CA ARG A 51 -14.54 57.26 2.99
C ARG A 51 -14.22 56.14 1.98
N THR A 52 -15.15 55.29 1.55
CA THR A 52 -16.17 55.65 0.55
C THR A 52 -17.16 54.48 0.39
N VAL A 53 -18.42 54.85 0.26
CA VAL A 53 -19.61 54.04 -0.07
C VAL A 53 -19.52 53.50 -1.51
N ALA A 54 -19.90 52.24 -1.74
CA ALA A 54 -20.64 51.84 -2.94
C ALA A 54 -21.34 50.48 -2.72
N LEU A 55 -22.66 50.55 -2.56
CA LEU A 55 -23.60 49.44 -2.74
C LEU A 55 -24.01 49.35 -4.23
N VAL A 56 -24.65 48.21 -4.56
CA VAL A 56 -25.51 47.93 -5.73
C VAL A 56 -24.73 47.42 -6.96
N ALA A 57 -25.09 46.35 -7.68
CA ALA A 57 -26.32 45.56 -7.85
C ALA A 57 -25.93 44.12 -8.32
N ALA A 58 -26.61 43.04 -7.89
CA ALA A 58 -27.81 42.42 -8.50
C ALA A 58 -27.52 41.72 -9.85
N GLY A 59 -28.06 40.55 -10.20
CA GLY A 59 -29.08 39.64 -9.67
C GLY A 59 -28.98 38.33 -10.48
N ALA A 60 -29.22 37.15 -9.91
CA ALA A 60 -30.51 36.50 -9.76
C ALA A 60 -31.24 36.14 -11.08
N VAL A 61 -31.25 34.84 -11.42
CA VAL A 61 -32.37 34.11 -12.05
C VAL A 61 -32.36 32.71 -11.39
N LEU A 62 -33.07 32.48 -10.29
CA LEU A 62 -34.50 32.21 -10.07
C LEU A 62 -34.97 30.78 -10.44
N VAL A 63 -35.53 30.16 -9.40
CA VAL A 63 -36.18 28.85 -9.25
C VAL A 63 -37.55 28.78 -9.96
N ALA A 64 -37.93 27.59 -10.44
CA ALA A 64 -39.31 27.08 -10.51
C ALA A 64 -39.27 25.54 -10.50
N ALA A 65 -39.65 24.85 -9.41
CA ALA A 65 -41.01 24.39 -9.00
C ALA A 65 -41.41 23.04 -9.68
N ILE A 66 -41.30 21.86 -9.04
CA ILE A 66 -42.21 21.11 -8.12
C ILE A 66 -43.43 20.44 -8.82
N VAL A 67 -43.86 19.30 -8.22
CA VAL A 67 -45.07 18.44 -8.36
C VAL A 67 -44.91 17.29 -9.40
N THR A 68 -45.19 15.99 -9.17
CA THR A 68 -46.05 15.25 -8.22
C THR A 68 -45.62 13.77 -8.15
N GLY A 69 -45.88 13.10 -7.01
CA GLY A 69 -45.98 11.64 -7.00
C GLY A 69 -46.06 11.02 -5.59
N ALA A 70 -47.13 11.29 -4.86
CA ALA A 70 -47.42 10.65 -3.57
C ALA A 70 -48.54 9.60 -3.71
N ALA A 71 -48.43 8.59 -2.84
CA ALA A 71 -49.45 7.68 -2.31
C ALA A 71 -49.80 6.41 -3.09
N VAL A 72 -49.44 5.27 -2.50
CA VAL A 72 -50.45 4.34 -1.97
C VAL A 72 -49.96 3.72 -0.65
N LEU A 73 -50.80 3.87 0.37
CA LEU A 73 -50.74 3.23 1.68
C LEU A 73 -51.17 1.76 1.58
N GLY A 74 -50.63 0.94 2.48
CA GLY A 74 -51.12 -0.40 2.77
C GLY A 74 -50.56 -0.90 4.09
N SER A 75 -51.23 -0.54 5.18
CA SER A 75 -51.02 -1.05 6.54
C SER A 75 -51.28 -2.55 6.64
N GLY A 76 -50.57 -3.24 7.54
CA GLY A 76 -50.86 -4.62 7.93
C GLY A 76 -49.96 -5.07 9.06
N ASP A 77 -50.56 -5.20 10.24
CA ASP A 77 -50.00 -5.50 11.55
C ASP A 77 -49.65 -7.00 11.75
N ASP A 78 -49.01 -7.26 12.88
CA ASP A 78 -48.98 -8.51 13.65
C ASP A 78 -48.13 -9.70 13.19
N GLY A 79 -47.11 -9.96 14.00
CA GLY A 79 -47.19 -11.15 14.87
C GLY A 79 -46.34 -12.36 14.47
N GLY A 80 -45.46 -12.75 15.40
CA GLY A 80 -45.14 -14.16 15.58
C GLY A 80 -43.66 -14.51 15.55
N ALA A 81 -42.99 -14.27 16.68
CA ALA A 81 -41.85 -15.08 17.08
C ALA A 81 -42.23 -16.57 17.04
N LYS A 82 -41.48 -17.36 16.27
CA LYS A 82 -41.38 -18.81 16.47
C LYS A 82 -39.93 -19.24 16.34
N THR A 83 -39.27 -19.25 17.49
CA THR A 83 -38.24 -20.22 17.83
C THR A 83 -38.69 -21.62 17.42
N ARG A 84 -37.84 -22.35 16.69
CA ARG A 84 -37.94 -23.80 16.62
C ARG A 84 -36.55 -24.42 16.73
N THR A 85 -36.29 -24.80 17.97
CA THR A 85 -35.46 -25.87 18.50
C THR A 85 -34.92 -26.85 17.46
N ALA A 86 -33.60 -27.03 17.50
CA ALA A 86 -32.83 -28.11 16.90
C ALA A 86 -33.30 -29.50 17.36
N PRO A 87 -33.05 -30.55 16.57
CA PRO A 87 -32.72 -31.86 17.11
C PRO A 87 -31.21 -32.06 17.05
N THR A 88 -30.64 -32.29 18.23
CA THR A 88 -29.40 -33.04 18.43
C THR A 88 -29.47 -34.36 17.66
N ALA A 89 -28.52 -34.60 16.77
CA ALA A 89 -28.23 -35.93 16.25
C ALA A 89 -26.92 -36.42 16.89
N THR A 90 -27.09 -37.46 17.69
CA THR A 90 -26.09 -38.23 18.41
C THR A 90 -24.98 -38.76 17.51
N ALA A 91 -23.74 -38.70 18.01
CA ALA A 91 -22.57 -39.36 17.45
C ALA A 91 -22.80 -40.86 17.28
N SER A 92 -22.45 -41.37 16.09
CA SER A 92 -22.30 -42.81 15.84
C SER A 92 -20.87 -43.07 15.41
N VAL A 93 -20.13 -43.78 16.25
CA VAL A 93 -18.78 -44.29 15.99
C VAL A 93 -18.92 -45.63 15.29
N ALA A 94 -18.31 -45.79 14.12
CA ALA A 94 -18.12 -47.07 13.43
C ALA A 94 -16.87 -46.99 12.50
N PRO A 95 -16.22 -48.12 12.17
CA PRO A 95 -14.76 -48.25 12.22
C PRO A 95 -14.01 -47.92 10.91
N GLU A 96 -12.71 -47.71 11.12
CA GLU A 96 -11.60 -47.46 10.19
C GLU A 96 -11.50 -48.48 9.03
N PRO A 97 -11.35 -48.02 7.77
CA PRO A 97 -10.78 -48.79 6.67
C PRO A 97 -9.28 -48.50 6.48
N PRO A 98 -8.50 -49.46 5.94
CA PRO A 98 -7.04 -49.36 5.87
C PRO A 98 -6.60 -48.25 4.91
N GLY A 99 -5.54 -47.55 5.31
CA GLY A 99 -5.03 -46.36 4.64
C GLY A 99 -4.61 -46.59 3.17
N PRO A 100 -4.81 -45.58 2.30
CA PRO A 100 -4.06 -45.51 1.07
C PRO A 100 -2.66 -44.97 1.36
N THR A 101 -1.67 -45.75 0.91
CA THR A 101 -0.39 -45.35 0.34
C THR A 101 -0.15 -43.84 0.29
N ALA A 102 0.96 -43.41 0.88
CA ALA A 102 1.53 -42.08 0.70
C ALA A 102 1.75 -41.81 -0.79
N GLU A 103 0.77 -41.17 -1.43
CA GLU A 103 0.98 -40.38 -2.62
C GLU A 103 1.67 -39.10 -2.15
N GLU A 104 2.86 -38.86 -2.70
CA GLU A 104 3.65 -37.64 -2.58
C GLU A 104 2.74 -36.42 -2.41
N SER A 105 2.70 -35.91 -1.17
CA SER A 105 2.27 -34.54 -0.92
C SER A 105 3.10 -33.66 -1.85
N ALA A 106 2.47 -33.17 -2.93
CA ALA A 106 2.97 -32.06 -3.69
C ALA A 106 3.32 -30.97 -2.68
N SER A 107 4.62 -30.74 -2.56
CA SER A 107 5.18 -29.89 -1.53
C SER A 107 4.58 -28.50 -1.68
N GLU A 108 3.98 -28.00 -0.60
CA GLU A 108 3.78 -26.56 -0.44
C GLU A 108 5.13 -25.89 -0.70
N PRO A 109 5.22 -24.82 -1.51
CA PRO A 109 6.46 -24.10 -1.64
C PRO A 109 6.82 -23.57 -0.26
N SER A 110 7.88 -24.14 0.31
CA SER A 110 8.46 -23.66 1.55
C SER A 110 8.87 -22.21 1.36
N ALA A 111 8.85 -21.41 2.43
CA ALA A 111 9.37 -20.04 2.49
C ALA A 111 10.88 -19.90 2.15
N ASP A 112 11.49 -20.96 1.61
CA ASP A 112 12.90 -21.16 1.33
C ASP A 112 13.17 -21.41 -0.16
N ASP A 113 12.29 -21.02 -1.09
CA ASP A 113 12.71 -20.93 -2.49
C ASP A 113 13.75 -19.79 -2.59
N PRO A 114 15.03 -20.09 -2.83
CA PRO A 114 16.10 -19.08 -2.84
C PRO A 114 15.93 -18.08 -3.98
N SER A 115 15.03 -18.33 -4.92
CA SER A 115 14.78 -17.50 -6.09
C SER A 115 13.69 -16.44 -5.91
N VAL A 116 13.05 -16.34 -4.73
CA VAL A 116 12.03 -15.33 -4.45
C VAL A 116 12.19 -14.64 -3.08
N VAL A 117 11.65 -13.42 -3.00
CA VAL A 117 11.41 -12.69 -1.75
C VAL A 117 9.90 -12.56 -1.56
N GLU A 118 9.42 -12.92 -0.38
CA GLU A 118 8.02 -12.74 -0.02
C GLU A 118 7.80 -11.43 0.72
N ASP A 119 6.83 -10.64 0.24
CA ASP A 119 6.26 -9.49 0.93
C ASP A 119 4.90 -9.91 1.49
N GLN A 120 4.94 -10.46 2.71
CA GLN A 120 3.75 -10.95 3.41
C GLN A 120 2.73 -9.84 3.69
N LEU A 121 3.19 -8.59 3.86
CA LEU A 121 2.31 -7.46 4.17
C LEU A 121 1.44 -7.12 2.96
N ASN A 122 2.02 -7.10 1.76
CA ASN A 122 1.31 -6.79 0.54
C ASN A 122 0.75 -8.03 -0.19
N GLY A 123 1.08 -9.24 0.30
CA GLY A 123 0.59 -10.51 -0.21
C GLY A 123 1.16 -10.86 -1.58
N VAL A 124 2.39 -10.44 -1.87
CA VAL A 124 3.07 -10.68 -3.15
C VAL A 124 4.47 -11.27 -2.97
N THR A 125 4.97 -11.94 -4.00
CA THR A 125 6.35 -12.41 -4.11
C THR A 125 7.06 -11.66 -5.22
N PHE A 126 8.36 -11.45 -5.06
CA PHE A 126 9.25 -10.85 -6.04
C PHE A 126 10.34 -11.84 -6.44
N PRO A 127 10.70 -11.94 -7.73
CA PRO A 127 11.81 -12.79 -8.17
C PRO A 127 13.15 -12.16 -7.77
N LEU A 128 14.03 -12.95 -7.16
CA LEU A 128 15.45 -12.62 -7.02
C LEU A 128 16.15 -12.92 -8.34
N VAL A 129 16.37 -11.88 -9.13
CA VAL A 129 17.14 -11.96 -10.38
C VAL A 129 18.64 -11.85 -10.07
N ASP A 130 19.50 -12.31 -10.98
CA ASP A 130 20.95 -12.30 -10.76
C ASP A 130 21.46 -10.91 -10.32
N GLY A 131 22.31 -10.88 -9.29
CA GLY A 131 22.83 -9.63 -8.70
C GLY A 131 21.94 -8.99 -7.63
N TRP A 132 20.72 -9.50 -7.42
CA TRP A 132 19.83 -9.08 -6.34
C TRP A 132 19.86 -10.06 -5.18
N VAL A 133 19.80 -9.50 -3.97
CA VAL A 133 19.83 -10.25 -2.72
C VAL A 133 18.65 -9.83 -1.84
N ARG A 134 18.28 -10.72 -0.91
CA ARG A 134 17.33 -10.38 0.14
C ARG A 134 17.87 -9.20 0.96
N PRO A 135 16.99 -8.33 1.48
CA PRO A 135 17.42 -7.21 2.29
C PRO A 135 18.18 -7.72 3.51
N GLN A 136 19.45 -7.37 3.60
CA GLN A 136 20.27 -7.58 4.80
C GLN A 136 20.73 -6.21 5.28
N TYR A 137 20.55 -5.95 6.58
CA TYR A 137 20.98 -4.69 7.20
C TYR A 137 20.36 -3.45 6.52
N VAL A 138 19.05 -3.47 6.30
CA VAL A 138 18.28 -2.33 5.79
C VAL A 138 17.58 -1.61 6.95
N ALA A 139 17.61 -0.28 6.93
CA ALA A 139 16.99 0.54 7.97
C ALA A 139 15.51 0.85 7.68
N GLN A 140 15.04 0.57 6.46
CA GLN A 140 13.66 0.77 6.02
C GLN A 140 12.96 -0.60 6.01
N ASP A 141 11.82 -0.69 6.70
CA ASP A 141 11.08 -1.95 6.89
C ASP A 141 10.41 -2.45 5.59
N ASP A 142 10.19 -1.57 4.61
CA ASP A 142 9.45 -1.85 3.38
C ASP A 142 10.35 -2.31 2.21
N VAL A 143 11.66 -2.50 2.46
CA VAL A 143 12.61 -2.93 1.42
C VAL A 143 12.43 -4.42 1.15
N VAL A 144 12.19 -4.79 -0.10
CA VAL A 144 11.99 -6.18 -0.50
C VAL A 144 13.23 -6.79 -1.15
N MET A 145 14.10 -6.00 -1.78
CA MET A 145 15.40 -6.49 -2.27
C MET A 145 16.37 -5.36 -2.54
N THR A 146 17.66 -5.69 -2.53
CA THR A 146 18.75 -4.78 -2.87
C THR A 146 19.74 -5.44 -3.81
N THR A 147 20.60 -4.66 -4.46
CA THR A 147 21.88 -5.22 -4.95
C THR A 147 22.75 -5.66 -3.78
N ASP A 148 23.69 -6.55 -4.06
CA ASP A 148 24.74 -6.89 -3.09
C ASP A 148 25.70 -5.70 -2.88
N GLY A 149 26.21 -5.57 -1.65
CA GLY A 149 27.17 -4.55 -1.26
C GLY A 149 26.61 -3.13 -1.09
N THR A 150 27.51 -2.25 -0.68
CA THR A 150 27.28 -0.82 -0.48
C THR A 150 28.51 -0.04 -0.91
N TYR A 151 28.36 1.25 -1.19
CA TYR A 151 29.48 2.14 -1.53
C TYR A 151 29.29 3.52 -0.89
N ASP A 152 30.36 4.33 -0.87
CA ASP A 152 30.29 5.69 -0.36
C ASP A 152 29.44 6.57 -1.29
N CYS A 153 28.45 7.25 -0.73
CA CYS A 153 27.62 8.16 -1.50
C CYS A 153 28.48 9.28 -2.15
N PRO A 154 28.21 9.67 -3.42
CA PRO A 154 28.99 10.71 -4.08
C PRO A 154 28.87 12.11 -3.43
N GLY A 155 27.75 12.36 -2.75
CA GLY A 155 27.40 13.60 -2.07
C GLY A 155 27.65 13.55 -0.57
N ASP A 156 26.63 13.98 0.18
CA ASP A 156 26.60 13.88 1.65
C ASP A 156 26.14 12.47 2.06
N GLY A 157 26.40 12.05 3.29
CA GLY A 157 26.01 10.71 3.75
C GLY A 157 27.10 9.66 3.51
N THR A 158 26.88 8.49 4.09
CA THR A 158 27.95 7.50 4.27
C THR A 158 27.76 6.21 3.48
N VAL A 159 26.53 5.81 3.18
CA VAL A 159 26.28 4.47 2.60
C VAL A 159 25.17 4.54 1.56
N CYS A 160 25.52 4.25 0.31
CA CYS A 160 24.63 4.12 -0.83
C CYS A 160 24.63 2.68 -1.36
N ARG A 161 23.62 2.34 -2.16
CA ARG A 161 23.46 1.04 -2.84
C ARG A 161 23.04 1.27 -4.28
N HIS A 162 23.52 0.40 -5.17
CA HIS A 162 23.27 0.54 -6.61
C HIS A 162 21.83 0.20 -7.02
N GLY A 163 21.17 -0.71 -6.30
CA GLY A 163 19.78 -1.05 -6.56
C GLY A 163 18.99 -1.26 -5.28
N LEU A 164 17.77 -0.74 -5.27
CA LEU A 164 16.81 -0.86 -4.18
C LEU A 164 15.40 -1.06 -4.76
N VAL A 165 14.65 -2.00 -4.19
CA VAL A 165 13.21 -2.15 -4.44
C VAL A 165 12.47 -2.11 -3.11
N VAL A 166 11.45 -1.25 -3.05
CA VAL A 166 10.59 -1.04 -1.88
C VAL A 166 9.15 -1.35 -2.28
N SER A 167 8.39 -2.00 -1.40
CA SER A 167 6.98 -2.35 -1.63
C SER A 167 6.15 -1.93 -0.42
N ARG A 168 5.06 -1.17 -0.66
CA ARG A 168 4.21 -0.64 0.40
C ARG A 168 2.75 -0.58 -0.01
N THR A 169 1.85 -0.71 0.95
CA THR A 169 0.42 -0.45 0.74
C THR A 169 0.16 1.05 0.72
N VAL A 170 -0.63 1.53 -0.25
CA VAL A 170 -1.10 2.91 -0.27
C VAL A 170 -2.25 3.07 0.73
N THR A 171 -2.04 3.89 1.76
CA THR A 171 -3.02 4.13 2.84
C THR A 171 -3.27 5.61 3.12
N ALA A 172 -2.56 6.51 2.45
CA ALA A 172 -2.57 7.95 2.75
C ALA A 172 -3.80 8.70 2.22
N ASN A 173 -4.57 8.09 1.30
CA ASN A 173 -5.75 8.68 0.69
C ASN A 173 -6.70 7.59 0.14
N ASP A 174 -7.88 8.02 -0.31
CA ASP A 174 -8.92 7.13 -0.88
C ASP A 174 -8.74 6.88 -2.41
N GLU A 175 -7.66 7.36 -3.03
CA GLU A 175 -7.41 7.11 -4.45
C GLU A 175 -7.02 5.64 -4.65
N THR A 176 -7.61 5.01 -5.66
CA THR A 176 -7.43 3.57 -5.94
C THR A 176 -6.96 3.30 -7.38
N SER A 177 -6.95 4.32 -8.23
CA SER A 177 -6.47 4.22 -9.61
C SER A 177 -4.94 4.03 -9.65
N PRO A 178 -4.45 2.90 -10.21
CA PRO A 178 -3.01 2.68 -10.32
C PRO A 178 -2.29 3.78 -11.11
N GLU A 179 -2.92 4.32 -12.15
CA GLU A 179 -2.33 5.39 -12.96
C GLU A 179 -2.20 6.70 -12.18
N ALA A 180 -3.24 7.09 -11.43
CA ALA A 180 -3.20 8.31 -10.64
C ALA A 180 -2.13 8.22 -9.53
N LEU A 181 -2.10 7.09 -8.83
CA LEU A 181 -1.14 6.84 -7.75
C LEU A 181 0.31 6.79 -8.25
N ALA A 182 0.58 6.08 -9.34
CA ALA A 182 1.94 5.98 -9.88
C ALA A 182 2.48 7.33 -10.37
N LYS A 183 1.61 8.16 -10.99
CA LYS A 183 1.98 9.52 -11.43
C LYS A 183 2.16 10.49 -10.27
N ALA A 184 1.41 10.33 -9.19
CA ALA A 184 1.57 11.14 -7.99
C ALA A 184 2.86 10.78 -7.23
N ASP A 185 3.20 9.49 -7.16
CA ASP A 185 4.32 8.98 -6.36
C ASP A 185 5.71 9.25 -6.94
N ILE A 186 5.86 9.29 -8.27
CA ILE A 186 7.18 9.27 -8.93
C ILE A 186 8.09 10.44 -8.55
N SER A 187 7.53 11.62 -8.26
CA SER A 187 8.34 12.78 -7.82
C SER A 187 8.93 12.51 -6.45
N ASP A 188 8.10 12.12 -5.48
CA ASP A 188 8.53 11.77 -4.12
C ASP A 188 9.53 10.63 -4.15
N ALA A 189 9.31 9.61 -5.00
CA ALA A 189 10.24 8.49 -5.16
C ALA A 189 11.62 8.95 -5.65
N ALA A 190 11.67 9.92 -6.56
CA ALA A 190 12.92 10.48 -7.08
C ALA A 190 13.61 11.40 -6.06
N GLU A 191 12.84 12.22 -5.35
CA GLU A 191 13.34 13.12 -4.30
C GLU A 191 13.94 12.33 -3.13
N ASP A 192 13.22 11.31 -2.63
CA ASP A 192 13.67 10.43 -1.55
C ASP A 192 14.95 9.66 -1.93
N ALA A 193 15.08 9.29 -3.21
CA ALA A 193 16.21 8.51 -3.70
C ALA A 193 17.46 9.36 -3.99
N TYR A 194 17.28 10.52 -4.62
CA TYR A 194 18.37 11.26 -5.27
C TYR A 194 18.48 12.73 -4.86
N ASP A 195 17.45 13.35 -4.27
CA ASP A 195 17.58 14.72 -3.75
C ASP A 195 18.02 14.74 -2.29
N ARG A 196 17.18 14.22 -1.39
CA ARG A 196 17.41 14.27 0.07
C ARG A 196 16.94 13.02 0.78
N ASP A 197 17.76 12.57 1.73
CA ASP A 197 17.37 11.49 2.62
C ASP A 197 16.48 11.97 3.79
N ALA A 198 16.02 11.02 4.60
CA ALA A 198 15.13 11.27 5.74
C ALA A 198 15.72 12.19 6.82
N ILE A 199 17.04 12.42 6.83
CA ILE A 199 17.72 13.34 7.76
C ILE A 199 18.16 14.65 7.07
N GLY A 200 17.77 14.86 5.81
CA GLY A 200 17.98 16.08 5.05
C GLY A 200 19.35 16.21 4.38
N GLN A 201 20.15 15.13 4.35
CA GLN A 201 21.41 15.10 3.60
C GLN A 201 21.16 14.91 2.11
N LYS A 202 22.14 15.22 1.26
CA LYS A 202 22.06 15.06 -0.20
C LYS A 202 23.01 13.98 -0.72
N PRO A 203 22.59 12.70 -0.77
CA PRO A 203 23.45 11.56 -1.15
C PRO A 203 24.13 11.70 -2.52
N TYR A 204 23.51 12.44 -3.43
CA TYR A 204 24.02 12.66 -4.79
C TYR A 204 24.24 14.15 -5.11
N GLY A 205 24.39 14.98 -4.07
CA GLY A 205 24.50 16.44 -4.24
C GLY A 205 23.17 17.13 -4.59
N GLY A 206 22.07 16.38 -4.65
CA GLY A 206 20.74 16.85 -4.98
C GLY A 206 20.33 16.48 -6.41
N MET A 207 19.01 16.41 -6.63
CA MET A 207 18.43 16.20 -7.95
C MET A 207 18.41 17.52 -8.73
N GLU A 208 18.93 17.51 -9.95
CA GLU A 208 18.96 18.68 -10.83
C GLU A 208 17.84 18.67 -11.86
N SER A 209 17.55 17.50 -12.42
CA SER A 209 16.48 17.31 -13.41
C SER A 209 16.07 15.85 -13.51
N HIS A 210 14.94 15.61 -14.18
CA HIS A 210 14.48 14.28 -14.53
C HIS A 210 13.91 14.27 -15.95
N GLU A 211 13.88 13.09 -16.55
CA GLU A 211 13.28 12.84 -17.86
C GLU A 211 12.34 11.64 -17.79
N LEU A 212 11.14 11.77 -18.35
CA LEU A 212 10.21 10.65 -18.50
C LEU A 212 10.78 9.66 -19.52
N VAL A 213 11.15 8.46 -19.06
CA VAL A 213 11.70 7.40 -19.91
C VAL A 213 10.58 6.53 -20.48
N LYS A 214 9.64 6.12 -19.63
CA LYS A 214 8.56 5.19 -20.00
C LYS A 214 7.42 5.26 -19.01
N GLN A 215 6.19 5.09 -19.46
CA GLN A 215 5.04 4.88 -18.59
C GLN A 215 3.96 4.08 -19.32
N GLY A 216 3.04 3.47 -18.57
CA GLY A 216 1.86 2.86 -19.18
C GLY A 216 1.24 1.74 -18.36
N PRO A 217 0.14 1.16 -18.86
CA PRO A 217 -0.52 0.01 -18.25
C PRO A 217 0.39 -1.21 -18.27
N VAL A 218 0.28 -2.05 -17.25
CA VAL A 218 1.03 -3.29 -17.10
C VAL A 218 0.20 -4.33 -16.34
N ALA A 219 0.38 -5.62 -16.65
CA ALA A 219 -0.23 -6.70 -15.89
C ALA A 219 0.76 -7.18 -14.81
N VAL A 220 0.35 -7.15 -13.55
CA VAL A 220 1.17 -7.55 -12.38
C VAL A 220 0.32 -8.39 -11.46
N ALA A 221 0.82 -9.56 -11.04
CA ALA A 221 0.07 -10.48 -10.18
C ALA A 221 -1.36 -10.79 -10.67
N GLY A 222 -1.57 -10.86 -11.99
CA GLY A 222 -2.89 -11.10 -12.60
C GLY A 222 -3.84 -9.89 -12.61
N ARG A 223 -3.37 -8.71 -12.20
CA ARG A 223 -4.16 -7.47 -12.12
C ARG A 223 -3.64 -6.40 -13.07
N ALA A 224 -4.51 -5.48 -13.45
CA ALA A 224 -4.11 -4.29 -14.20
C ALA A 224 -3.47 -3.26 -13.26
N GLY A 225 -2.24 -2.89 -13.56
CA GLY A 225 -1.48 -1.85 -12.88
C GLY A 225 -0.99 -0.78 -13.85
N TYR A 226 -0.19 0.15 -13.33
CA TYR A 226 0.43 1.22 -14.09
C TYR A 226 1.81 1.53 -13.53
N TYR A 227 2.75 1.88 -14.40
CA TYR A 227 4.07 2.35 -13.96
C TYR A 227 4.46 3.66 -14.63
N VAL A 228 5.31 4.41 -13.95
CA VAL A 228 6.03 5.58 -14.47
C VAL A 228 7.50 5.39 -14.17
N ARG A 229 8.36 5.58 -15.16
CA ARG A 229 9.83 5.45 -15.05
C ARG A 229 10.50 6.75 -15.47
N TRP A 230 11.31 7.30 -14.58
CA TRP A 230 12.12 8.48 -14.82
C TRP A 230 13.61 8.13 -14.88
N ARG A 231 14.35 8.88 -15.71
CA ARG A 231 15.79 9.06 -15.56
C ARG A 231 15.99 10.30 -14.68
N VAL A 232 16.86 10.20 -13.69
CA VAL A 232 17.20 11.28 -12.76
C VAL A 232 18.65 11.71 -13.01
N HIS A 233 18.87 13.01 -13.07
CA HIS A 233 20.19 13.64 -13.15
C HIS A 233 20.47 14.37 -11.84
N THR A 234 21.67 14.16 -11.31
CA THR A 234 22.09 14.66 -10.00
C THR A 234 23.37 15.47 -10.13
N ALA A 235 23.61 16.35 -9.15
CA ALA A 235 24.79 17.21 -9.15
C ALA A 235 26.11 16.42 -9.01
N LYS A 236 26.05 15.22 -8.41
CA LYS A 236 27.17 14.29 -8.27
C LYS A 236 26.76 12.87 -8.58
N GLY A 237 27.73 12.08 -9.04
CA GLY A 237 27.50 10.69 -9.44
C GLY A 237 26.74 10.57 -10.77
N PRO A 238 26.36 9.35 -11.16
CA PRO A 238 25.74 9.08 -12.46
C PRO A 238 24.24 9.41 -12.52
N GLY A 239 23.64 9.81 -11.40
CA GLY A 239 22.19 9.78 -11.20
C GLY A 239 21.64 8.35 -11.29
N GLY A 240 20.38 8.21 -11.67
CA GLY A 240 19.76 6.90 -11.71
C GLY A 240 18.43 6.84 -12.45
N TYR A 241 17.77 5.71 -12.29
CA TYR A 241 16.44 5.43 -12.80
C TYR A 241 15.52 5.16 -11.62
N VAL A 242 14.37 5.80 -11.62
CA VAL A 242 13.33 5.59 -10.61
C VAL A 242 12.07 5.11 -11.31
N GLN A 243 11.40 4.11 -10.75
CA GLN A 243 10.10 3.67 -11.23
C GLN A 243 9.13 3.51 -10.08
N SER A 244 7.96 4.14 -10.20
CA SER A 244 6.80 3.88 -9.36
C SER A 244 5.85 2.98 -10.14
N LEU A 245 5.57 1.80 -9.59
CA LEU A 245 4.65 0.80 -10.12
C LEU A 245 3.51 0.64 -9.12
N VAL A 246 2.27 0.74 -9.57
CA VAL A 246 1.10 0.51 -8.72
C VAL A 246 0.21 -0.56 -9.34
N PHE A 247 -0.32 -1.45 -8.50
CA PHE A 247 -1.33 -2.43 -8.87
C PHE A 247 -2.19 -2.80 -7.66
N PRO A 248 -3.45 -3.23 -7.85
CA PRO A 248 -4.29 -3.70 -6.74
C PRO A 248 -3.73 -4.98 -6.11
N SER A 249 -3.75 -5.08 -4.78
CA SER A 249 -3.42 -6.34 -4.10
C SER A 249 -4.40 -7.45 -4.50
N SER A 250 -3.90 -8.68 -4.52
CA SER A 250 -4.72 -9.90 -4.67
C SER A 250 -5.30 -10.40 -3.35
N VAL A 251 -4.89 -9.82 -2.22
CA VAL A 251 -5.36 -10.19 -0.88
C VAL A 251 -6.23 -9.09 -0.26
N GLY A 252 -7.12 -9.49 0.66
CA GLY A 252 -7.90 -8.56 1.47
C GLY A 252 -8.82 -7.64 0.65
N THR A 253 -8.77 -6.33 0.96
CA THR A 253 -9.62 -5.29 0.37
C THR A 253 -9.14 -4.79 -1.00
N GLU A 254 -8.20 -5.50 -1.63
CA GLU A 254 -7.57 -5.09 -2.90
C GLU A 254 -6.89 -3.72 -2.83
N SER A 255 -6.39 -3.34 -1.65
CA SER A 255 -5.69 -2.07 -1.46
C SER A 255 -4.52 -1.92 -2.45
N PRO A 256 -4.27 -0.73 -3.01
CA PRO A 256 -3.19 -0.54 -3.97
C PRO A 256 -1.83 -0.83 -3.33
N VAL A 257 -1.03 -1.64 -4.01
CA VAL A 257 0.38 -1.89 -3.69
C VAL A 257 1.21 -0.98 -4.59
N LEU A 258 2.09 -0.20 -3.98
CA LEU A 258 3.06 0.66 -4.64
C LEU A 258 4.46 0.07 -4.47
N VAL A 259 5.11 -0.19 -5.60
CA VAL A 259 6.49 -0.67 -5.67
C VAL A 259 7.36 0.43 -6.26
N ARG A 260 8.39 0.84 -5.52
CA ARG A 260 9.42 1.78 -5.99
C ARG A 260 10.70 1.02 -6.35
N PHE A 261 11.21 1.26 -7.55
CA PHE A 261 12.52 0.80 -8.00
C PHE A 261 13.47 1.99 -8.06
N VAL A 262 14.67 1.85 -7.51
CA VAL A 262 15.72 2.89 -7.52
C VAL A 262 17.02 2.25 -7.95
N PHE A 263 17.45 2.51 -9.18
CA PHE A 263 18.64 1.90 -9.79
C PHE A 263 19.62 2.98 -10.20
N ASP A 264 20.87 2.90 -9.75
CA ASP A 264 21.93 3.76 -10.25
C ASP A 264 22.16 3.54 -11.74
N ALA A 265 22.57 4.61 -12.40
CA ALA A 265 22.88 4.57 -13.82
C ALA A 265 24.38 4.46 -14.13
N GLY A 266 25.22 4.26 -13.10
CA GLY A 266 26.65 4.04 -13.24
C GLY A 266 26.99 2.69 -13.86
N ALA A 267 28.29 2.45 -14.11
CA ALA A 267 28.76 1.17 -14.65
C ALA A 267 28.44 -0.03 -13.73
N ASP A 268 28.39 0.23 -12.42
CA ASP A 268 28.08 -0.76 -11.39
C ASP A 268 26.58 -0.80 -11.04
N GLY A 269 25.76 -0.01 -11.74
CA GLY A 269 24.31 -0.02 -11.60
C GLY A 269 23.67 -1.32 -12.12
N PRO A 270 22.52 -1.74 -11.57
CA PRO A 270 21.81 -2.90 -12.08
C PRO A 270 21.36 -2.67 -13.54
N PRO A 271 21.27 -3.74 -14.36
CA PRO A 271 20.69 -3.63 -15.69
C PRO A 271 19.28 -3.03 -15.64
N LEU A 272 19.02 -1.99 -16.43
CA LEU A 272 17.69 -1.35 -16.45
C LEU A 272 16.56 -2.33 -16.82
N ALA A 273 16.88 -3.36 -17.60
CA ALA A 273 15.96 -4.43 -17.97
C ALA A 273 15.45 -5.24 -16.75
N ASP A 274 16.15 -5.19 -15.62
CA ASP A 274 15.74 -5.89 -14.41
C ASP A 274 14.49 -5.27 -13.79
N MET A 275 14.24 -3.96 -13.97
CA MET A 275 12.95 -3.36 -13.57
C MET A 275 11.77 -4.07 -14.25
N ASP A 276 11.92 -4.36 -15.55
CA ASP A 276 10.89 -5.05 -16.33
C ASP A 276 10.83 -6.54 -15.98
N ARG A 277 11.98 -7.20 -15.73
CA ARG A 277 12.05 -8.61 -15.33
C ARG A 277 11.41 -8.84 -13.95
N ILE A 278 11.73 -8.00 -12.98
CA ILE A 278 11.15 -8.04 -11.63
C ILE A 278 9.65 -7.77 -11.71
N THR A 279 9.23 -6.68 -12.38
CA THR A 279 7.80 -6.36 -12.57
C THR A 279 7.02 -7.53 -13.16
N LYS A 280 7.55 -8.18 -14.21
CA LYS A 280 6.91 -9.33 -14.85
C LYS A 280 6.84 -10.57 -13.94
N GLY A 281 7.76 -10.71 -13.00
CA GLY A 281 7.84 -11.86 -12.10
C GLY A 281 7.07 -11.70 -10.79
N ILE A 282 6.50 -10.53 -10.49
CA ILE A 282 5.68 -10.36 -9.28
C ILE A 282 4.44 -11.26 -9.34
N ARG A 283 4.20 -12.04 -8.29
CA ARG A 283 3.06 -12.97 -8.17
C ARG A 283 2.34 -12.80 -6.82
N PRO A 284 1.05 -13.16 -6.72
CA PRO A 284 0.41 -13.35 -5.42
C PRO A 284 1.18 -14.39 -4.57
N VAL A 285 1.19 -14.22 -3.26
CA VAL A 285 1.61 -15.30 -2.35
C VAL A 285 0.67 -16.50 -2.54
N GLY A 286 1.24 -17.71 -2.59
CA GLY A 286 0.49 -18.95 -2.80
C GLY A 286 0.21 -19.31 -4.27
N ASP A 287 0.61 -18.49 -5.24
CA ASP A 287 0.56 -18.84 -6.66
C ASP A 287 1.73 -19.79 -7.02
N ALA A 288 1.62 -21.04 -6.55
CA ALA A 288 2.51 -22.11 -6.94
C ALA A 288 2.23 -22.51 -8.41
N GLY A 289 2.84 -21.80 -9.36
CA GLY A 289 3.06 -22.29 -10.72
C GLY A 289 1.83 -22.83 -11.46
N THR A 290 0.69 -22.15 -11.44
CA THR A 290 -0.47 -22.53 -12.27
C THR A 290 -0.27 -22.18 -13.74
N GLY A 291 0.65 -22.91 -14.37
CA GLY A 291 0.69 -23.04 -15.82
C GLY A 291 -0.55 -23.77 -16.32
N GLY A 292 -1.47 -23.02 -16.93
CA GLY A 292 -2.37 -23.52 -17.96
C GLY A 292 -3.49 -24.47 -17.51
N GLY A 293 -4.67 -23.91 -17.26
CA GLY A 293 -5.89 -24.68 -17.07
C GLY A 293 -7.14 -23.86 -17.38
N VAL A 294 -7.32 -23.46 -18.64
CA VAL A 294 -8.63 -23.00 -19.10
C VAL A 294 -9.56 -24.21 -19.18
N GLY A 295 -10.66 -24.16 -18.44
CA GLY A 295 -11.62 -25.25 -18.34
C GLY A 295 -13.03 -24.77 -18.04
N SER A 296 -13.48 -23.72 -18.71
CA SER A 296 -14.93 -23.45 -18.82
C SER A 296 -15.51 -24.34 -19.92
N SER A 297 -16.32 -25.33 -19.56
CA SER A 297 -17.51 -25.66 -20.34
C SER A 297 -18.54 -26.44 -19.52
N ILE A 298 -19.66 -25.78 -19.32
CA ILE A 298 -20.94 -26.28 -18.85
C ILE A 298 -21.56 -27.23 -19.91
N GLY A 299 -22.01 -28.41 -19.44
CA GLY A 299 -23.23 -29.14 -19.89
C GLY A 299 -23.09 -30.31 -20.89
N PRO A 300 -24.10 -31.21 -21.03
CA PRO A 300 -25.39 -31.28 -20.31
C PRO A 300 -25.65 -32.63 -19.60
N THR A 301 -26.63 -32.57 -18.69
CA THR A 301 -27.37 -33.72 -18.14
C THR A 301 -28.14 -34.46 -19.23
N GLY A 302 -28.03 -35.79 -19.25
CA GLY A 302 -28.88 -36.73 -19.97
C GLY A 302 -28.86 -38.08 -19.26
#